data_AF-A0A3N5N6B5-F1
#
_entry.id   AF-A0A3N5N6B5-F1
#
_cell.length_a   1.000
_cell.length_b   1.000
_cell.length_c   1.000
_cell.angle_alpha   90.00
_cell.angle_beta   90.00
_cell.angle_gamma   90.00
#
_symmetry.space_group_name_H-M   'P 1'
#
loop_
_entity.id
_entity.type
_entity.pdbx_description
1 polymer ?
#
loop_
_entity_poly.entity_id
_entity_poly.type
_entity_poly.pdbx_seq_one_letter_code
_entity_poly.pdbx_strand_id
1 'polypeptide(L)'
;WIRHDTGHLVIQNFDEASRPYLGMDHALCIFRETCGDVVALEHNGDLYSCDHFVDRNHRLGNIRDRTLAEMLDSSVQNDFGRKKADLPQFCKQCEFLNLCNGGCPKDRLIDTPDGEPGLNYLCAGLKKFFKHTQPYFRQLAALHQAGMPIEELSRRLRAQEAESLPKAGRNDPCPCGSGKKFKRCCLAKALAV
;
A
#
# COMPACT_ATOMS: atom_id res chain seq x y z
N TRP A 1 5.34 9.63 9.84
CA TRP A 1 5.30 8.16 9.91
C TRP A 1 6.65 7.50 10.15
N ILE A 2 7.43 7.08 9.13
CA ILE A 2 8.64 6.21 9.34
C ILE A 2 9.68 6.75 10.34
N ARG A 3 9.68 8.07 10.58
CA ARG A 3 10.60 8.76 11.49
C ARG A 3 10.08 8.91 12.91
N HIS A 4 8.78 8.88 13.14
CA HIS A 4 8.17 9.32 14.40
C HIS A 4 7.12 8.36 14.94
N ASP A 5 6.47 7.60 14.06
CA ASP A 5 5.24 6.88 14.39
C ASP A 5 5.33 5.37 14.10
N THR A 6 6.47 4.88 13.59
CA THR A 6 6.72 3.45 13.36
C THR A 6 6.56 2.70 14.69
N GLY A 7 5.71 1.67 14.72
CA GLY A 7 5.40 0.89 15.93
C GLY A 7 4.30 1.50 16.82
N HIS A 8 3.90 2.75 16.58
CA HIS A 8 2.85 3.44 17.35
C HIS A 8 1.56 3.64 16.55
N LEU A 9 1.68 3.97 15.26
CA LEU A 9 0.56 4.14 14.34
C LEU A 9 0.68 3.16 13.18
N VAL A 10 -0.38 2.39 12.95
CA VAL A 10 -0.48 1.47 11.81
C VAL A 10 -1.28 2.15 10.72
N ILE A 11 -0.65 2.36 9.57
CA ILE A 11 -1.31 2.88 8.36
C ILE A 11 -1.44 1.72 7.39
N GLN A 12 -2.67 1.31 7.11
CA GLN A 12 -2.99 0.08 6.35
C GLN A 12 -2.22 -0.02 5.02
N ASN A 13 -2.17 1.06 4.23
CA ASN A 13 -1.44 1.05 2.96
C ASN A 13 0.09 0.90 3.13
N PHE A 14 0.63 1.36 4.25
CA PHE A 14 2.07 1.21 4.53
C PHE A 14 2.37 -0.19 5.06
N ASP A 15 1.47 -0.74 5.89
CA ASP A 15 1.54 -2.13 6.32
C ASP A 15 1.52 -3.05 5.11
N GLU A 16 0.50 -2.93 4.24
CA GLU A 16 0.37 -3.71 3.02
C GLU A 16 1.60 -3.63 2.11
N ALA A 17 2.15 -2.43 1.90
CA ALA A 17 3.35 -2.25 1.09
C ALA A 17 4.61 -2.86 1.72
N SER A 18 4.64 -3.07 3.04
CA SER A 18 5.78 -3.67 3.75
C SER A 18 5.76 -5.21 3.73
N ARG A 19 4.57 -5.82 3.65
CA ARG A 19 4.37 -7.27 3.82
C ARG A 19 5.21 -8.13 2.87
N PRO A 20 5.28 -7.87 1.56
CA PRO A 20 6.10 -8.70 0.67
C PRO A 20 7.59 -8.66 1.00
N TYR A 21 8.10 -7.55 1.55
CA TYR A 21 9.49 -7.46 2.01
C TYR A 21 9.75 -8.30 3.27
N LEU A 22 8.71 -8.55 4.07
CA LEU A 22 8.74 -9.41 5.25
C LEU A 22 8.45 -10.89 4.91
N GLY A 23 8.28 -11.23 3.63
CA GLY A 23 7.92 -12.59 3.20
C GLY A 23 6.48 -12.96 3.55
N MET A 24 5.61 -11.96 3.74
CA MET A 24 4.21 -12.14 4.07
C MET A 24 3.32 -11.85 2.87
N ASP A 25 2.23 -12.61 2.75
CA ASP A 25 1.16 -12.30 1.80
C ASP A 25 0.40 -11.04 2.23
N HIS A 26 -0.13 -10.32 1.25
CA HIS A 26 -1.03 -9.19 1.46
C HIS A 26 -2.26 -9.59 2.29
N ALA A 27 -2.70 -8.72 3.22
CA ALA A 27 -3.94 -8.97 3.97
C ALA A 27 -5.16 -8.46 3.19
N LEU A 28 -5.01 -7.39 2.42
CA LEU A 28 -6.06 -6.85 1.57
C LEU A 28 -6.15 -7.54 0.20
N CYS A 29 -7.36 -7.96 -0.17
CA CYS A 29 -7.63 -8.58 -1.46
C CYS A 29 -7.24 -7.70 -2.66
N ILE A 30 -7.24 -6.37 -2.51
CA ILE A 30 -6.86 -5.43 -3.58
C ILE A 30 -5.37 -5.55 -3.95
N PHE A 31 -4.50 -6.02 -3.06
CA PHE A 31 -3.07 -6.21 -3.32
C PHE A 31 -2.66 -7.68 -3.50
N ARG A 32 -3.51 -8.66 -3.17
CA ARG A 32 -3.27 -10.10 -3.41
C ARG A 32 -3.26 -10.47 -4.90
N GLU A 33 -2.79 -11.65 -5.28
CA GLU A 33 -2.91 -12.12 -6.68
C GLU A 33 -4.35 -12.42 -7.07
N THR A 34 -5.13 -12.99 -6.14
CA THR A 34 -6.55 -13.32 -6.29
C THR A 34 -7.43 -12.48 -5.36
N CYS A 35 -8.74 -12.46 -5.61
CA CYS A 35 -9.75 -11.90 -4.69
C CYS A 35 -10.92 -12.88 -4.51
N GLY A 36 -12.04 -12.41 -3.96
CA GLY A 36 -13.27 -13.22 -3.79
C GLY A 36 -13.50 -13.74 -2.37
N ASP A 37 -12.57 -13.57 -1.44
CA ASP A 37 -12.78 -14.04 -0.05
C ASP A 37 -13.77 -13.16 0.74
N VAL A 38 -14.01 -11.93 0.28
CA VAL A 38 -14.88 -10.94 0.95
C VAL A 38 -16.14 -10.78 0.11
N VAL A 39 -17.18 -11.52 0.51
CA VAL A 39 -18.50 -11.51 -0.15
C VAL A 39 -19.44 -10.48 0.47
N ALA A 40 -20.46 -10.07 -0.29
CA ALA A 40 -21.52 -9.20 0.19
C ALA A 40 -22.83 -9.99 0.37
N LEU A 41 -23.42 -9.92 1.57
CA LEU A 41 -24.73 -10.49 1.87
C LEU A 41 -25.73 -9.35 2.05
N GLU A 42 -26.72 -9.30 1.17
CA GLU A 42 -27.77 -8.29 1.23
C GLU A 42 -28.88 -8.65 2.22
N HIS A 43 -29.67 -7.66 2.63
CA HIS A 43 -30.73 -7.83 3.63
C HIS A 43 -31.81 -8.85 3.22
N ASN A 44 -32.00 -9.05 1.91
CA ASN A 44 -32.93 -10.04 1.35
C ASN A 44 -32.33 -11.46 1.33
N GLY A 45 -31.10 -11.66 1.83
CA GLY A 45 -30.38 -12.92 1.87
C GLY A 45 -29.59 -13.26 0.61
N ASP A 46 -29.59 -12.41 -0.42
CA ASP A 46 -28.78 -12.63 -1.62
C ASP A 46 -27.30 -12.44 -1.32
N LEU A 47 -26.47 -13.39 -1.78
CA LEU A 47 -25.03 -13.36 -1.65
C LEU A 47 -24.39 -13.00 -3.00
N TYR A 48 -23.41 -12.10 -2.97
CA TYR A 48 -22.67 -11.62 -4.13
C TYR A 48 -21.17 -11.82 -3.95
N SER A 49 -20.45 -11.93 -5.06
CA SER A 49 -19.01 -12.23 -5.07
C SER A 49 -18.14 -11.22 -4.32
N CYS A 50 -18.56 -9.95 -4.22
CA CYS A 50 -17.87 -8.85 -3.53
C CYS A 50 -18.79 -7.62 -3.45
N ASP A 51 -18.54 -6.73 -2.48
CA ASP A 51 -19.24 -5.45 -2.30
C ASP A 51 -19.10 -4.48 -3.48
N HIS A 52 -18.05 -4.62 -4.29
CA HIS A 52 -17.89 -3.84 -5.54
C HIS A 52 -18.71 -4.38 -6.73
N PHE A 53 -19.23 -5.62 -6.62
CA PHE A 53 -19.91 -6.34 -7.69
C PHE A 53 -21.27 -6.88 -7.21
N VAL A 54 -22.14 -5.98 -6.76
CA VAL A 54 -23.51 -6.29 -6.30
C VAL A 54 -24.48 -6.13 -7.47
N ASP A 55 -24.40 -7.06 -8.43
CA ASP A 55 -25.26 -7.11 -9.61
C ASP A 55 -25.66 -8.54 -9.96
N ARG A 56 -26.57 -8.69 -10.94
CA ARG A 56 -27.13 -9.99 -11.32
C ARG A 56 -26.09 -11.00 -11.81
N ASN A 57 -25.01 -10.54 -12.45
CA ASN A 57 -23.97 -11.43 -13.00
C ASN A 57 -23.04 -11.98 -11.92
N HIS A 58 -23.03 -11.35 -10.75
CA HIS A 58 -22.15 -11.68 -9.63
C HIS A 58 -22.91 -12.20 -8.40
N ARG A 59 -24.21 -12.49 -8.55
CA ARG A 59 -25.03 -13.13 -7.51
C ARG A 59 -24.73 -14.63 -7.44
N LEU A 60 -24.27 -15.09 -6.28
CA LEU A 60 -23.94 -16.50 -6.01
C LEU A 60 -25.18 -17.33 -5.63
N GLY A 61 -26.18 -16.70 -5.00
CA GLY A 61 -27.40 -17.37 -4.55
C GLY A 61 -28.10 -16.62 -3.43
N ASN A 62 -28.98 -17.30 -2.69
CA ASN A 62 -29.60 -16.78 -1.47
C ASN A 62 -29.30 -17.72 -0.30
N ILE A 63 -29.01 -17.14 0.87
CA ILE A 63 -28.66 -17.89 2.09
C ILE A 63 -29.80 -18.76 2.63
N ARG A 64 -31.05 -18.53 2.18
CA ARG A 64 -32.20 -19.39 2.54
C ARG A 64 -32.24 -20.69 1.75
N ASP A 65 -31.60 -20.73 0.58
CA ASP A 65 -31.67 -21.87 -0.35
C ASP A 65 -30.40 -22.73 -0.31
N ARG A 66 -29.25 -22.12 -0.03
CA ARG A 66 -27.92 -22.74 -0.04
C ARG A 66 -27.09 -22.26 1.14
N THR A 67 -26.15 -23.08 1.61
CA THR A 67 -25.23 -22.67 2.67
C THR A 67 -24.18 -21.69 2.15
N LEU A 68 -23.63 -20.86 3.04
CA LEU A 68 -22.53 -19.95 2.69
C LEU A 68 -21.30 -20.70 2.17
N ALA A 69 -20.93 -21.82 2.81
CA ALA A 69 -19.79 -22.63 2.40
C ALA A 69 -19.93 -23.14 0.96
N GLU A 70 -21.09 -23.69 0.60
CA GLU A 70 -21.36 -24.15 -0.78
C GLU A 70 -21.28 -23.03 -1.82
N MET A 71 -21.65 -21.80 -1.45
CA MET A 71 -21.57 -20.64 -2.35
C MET A 71 -20.14 -20.11 -2.46
N LEU A 72 -19.39 -20.08 -1.36
CA LEU A 72 -18.00 -19.63 -1.31
C LEU A 72 -17.05 -20.61 -2.02
N ASP A 73 -17.26 -21.91 -1.86
CA ASP A 73 -16.45 -22.96 -2.50
C ASP A 73 -16.86 -23.23 -3.96
N SER A 74 -17.86 -22.50 -4.48
CA SER A 74 -18.37 -22.71 -5.83
C SER A 74 -17.32 -22.37 -6.91
N SER A 75 -17.38 -23.06 -8.05
CA SER A 75 -16.54 -22.73 -9.21
C SER A 75 -16.72 -21.28 -9.66
N VAL A 76 -17.96 -20.77 -9.61
CA VAL A 76 -18.28 -19.38 -9.96
C VAL A 76 -17.48 -18.38 -9.10
N GLN A 77 -17.44 -18.58 -7.78
CA GLN A 77 -16.71 -17.69 -6.89
C GLN A 77 -15.18 -17.81 -7.05
N ASN A 78 -14.70 -19.05 -7.22
CA ASN A 78 -13.29 -19.32 -7.49
C ASN A 78 -12.82 -18.66 -8.81
N ASP A 79 -13.63 -18.77 -9.87
CA ASP A 79 -13.32 -18.17 -11.18
C ASP A 79 -13.37 -16.63 -11.12
N PHE A 80 -14.32 -16.05 -10.40
CA PHE A 80 -14.35 -14.61 -10.12
C PHE A 80 -13.04 -14.14 -9.48
N GLY A 81 -12.59 -14.85 -8.45
CA GLY A 81 -11.37 -14.51 -7.72
C GLY A 81 -10.09 -14.62 -8.56
N ARG A 82 -9.98 -15.67 -9.38
CA ARG A 82 -8.82 -15.94 -10.23
C ARG A 82 -8.67 -14.97 -11.40
N LYS A 83 -9.78 -14.47 -11.94
CA LYS A 83 -9.77 -13.44 -13.00
C LYS A 83 -9.01 -12.17 -12.62
N LYS A 84 -8.78 -11.92 -11.33
CA LYS A 84 -7.93 -10.81 -10.89
C LYS A 84 -6.52 -10.89 -11.49
N ALA A 85 -5.96 -12.10 -11.64
CA ALA A 85 -4.63 -12.32 -12.19
C ALA A 85 -4.55 -12.10 -13.72
N ASP A 86 -5.69 -11.88 -14.39
CA ASP A 86 -5.76 -11.51 -15.80
C ASP A 86 -5.32 -10.05 -15.96
N LEU A 87 -4.00 -9.89 -16.07
CA LEU A 87 -3.33 -8.59 -16.13
C LEU A 87 -2.79 -8.29 -17.54
N PRO A 88 -2.82 -7.01 -17.96
CA PRO A 88 -2.16 -6.59 -19.19
C PRO A 88 -0.65 -6.81 -19.11
N GLN A 89 0.01 -6.91 -20.25
CA GLN A 89 1.44 -7.19 -20.34
C GLN A 89 2.28 -6.12 -19.65
N PHE A 90 1.83 -4.85 -19.73
CA PHE A 90 2.41 -3.73 -18.99
C PHE A 90 2.51 -3.98 -17.48
N CYS A 91 1.49 -4.60 -16.87
CA CYS A 91 1.49 -4.95 -15.45
C CYS A 91 2.39 -6.15 -15.17
N LYS A 92 2.37 -7.17 -16.03
CA LYS A 92 3.20 -8.39 -15.88
C LYS A 92 4.70 -8.09 -15.91
N GLN A 93 5.11 -7.03 -16.61
CA GLN A 93 6.50 -6.57 -16.69
C GLN A 93 6.86 -5.50 -15.64
N CYS A 94 5.91 -5.09 -14.79
CA CYS A 94 6.14 -4.04 -13.81
C CYS A 94 6.98 -4.52 -12.64
N GLU A 95 8.01 -3.75 -12.26
CA GLU A 95 8.89 -4.05 -11.10
C GLU A 95 8.15 -4.11 -9.76
N PHE A 96 6.93 -3.56 -9.68
CA PHE A 96 6.08 -3.54 -8.49
C PHE A 96 4.91 -4.51 -8.56
N LEU A 97 4.92 -5.47 -9.50
CA LEU A 97 3.82 -6.43 -9.68
C LEU A 97 3.49 -7.14 -8.36
N ASN A 98 4.49 -7.62 -7.64
CA ASN A 98 4.31 -8.33 -6.37
C ASN A 98 3.79 -7.48 -5.20
N LEU A 99 3.81 -6.14 -5.32
CA LEU A 99 3.25 -5.21 -4.32
C LEU A 99 1.82 -4.77 -4.67
N CYS A 100 1.42 -4.92 -5.94
CA CYS A 100 0.21 -4.30 -6.48
C CYS A 100 -0.79 -5.33 -7.00
N ASN A 101 -0.30 -6.34 -7.73
CA ASN A 101 -1.09 -7.35 -8.43
C ASN A 101 -2.26 -6.77 -9.24
N GLY A 102 -2.01 -5.61 -9.87
CA GLY A 102 -2.97 -4.88 -10.70
C GLY A 102 -4.14 -4.22 -9.95
N GLY A 103 -4.09 -4.15 -8.60
CA GLY A 103 -5.14 -3.52 -7.79
C GLY A 103 -6.49 -4.24 -7.90
N CYS A 104 -7.55 -3.59 -7.38
CA CYS A 104 -8.91 -4.09 -7.52
C CYS A 104 -9.35 -4.09 -9.00
N PRO A 105 -9.99 -5.17 -9.52
CA PRO A 105 -10.56 -5.17 -10.86
C PRO A 105 -11.57 -4.05 -11.12
N LYS A 106 -12.32 -3.62 -10.09
CA LYS A 106 -13.29 -2.50 -10.17
C LYS A 106 -12.65 -1.18 -10.60
N ASP A 107 -11.36 -1.00 -10.33
CA ASP A 107 -10.60 0.23 -10.57
C ASP A 107 -9.74 0.15 -11.86
N ARG A 108 -9.85 -0.92 -12.65
CA ARG A 108 -9.13 -1.12 -13.91
C ARG A 108 -9.82 -0.42 -15.08
N LEU A 109 -9.85 0.92 -15.00
CA LEU A 109 -10.72 1.78 -15.80
C LEU A 109 -10.01 2.46 -16.98
N ILE A 110 -8.70 2.30 -17.14
CA ILE A 110 -7.93 2.99 -18.18
C ILE A 110 -7.09 1.99 -18.98
N ASP A 111 -6.63 2.45 -20.14
CA ASP A 111 -5.72 1.69 -20.98
C ASP A 111 -4.27 1.87 -20.53
N THR A 112 -3.44 0.89 -20.83
CA THR A 112 -1.99 0.96 -20.66
C THR A 112 -1.37 1.93 -21.67
N PRO A 113 -0.12 2.38 -21.46
CA PRO A 113 0.57 3.25 -22.43
C PRO A 113 0.71 2.64 -23.84
N ASP A 114 0.69 1.31 -23.95
CA ASP A 114 0.70 0.53 -25.19
C ASP A 114 -0.70 0.17 -25.72
N GLY A 115 -1.77 0.61 -25.05
CA GLY A 115 -3.15 0.53 -25.52
C GLY A 115 -3.92 -0.73 -25.12
N GLU A 116 -3.37 -1.58 -24.24
CA GLU A 116 -4.12 -2.71 -23.67
C GLU A 116 -5.10 -2.19 -22.58
N PRO A 117 -6.36 -2.63 -22.56
CA PRO A 117 -7.29 -2.23 -21.51
C PRO A 117 -6.95 -2.88 -20.17
N GLY A 118 -7.56 -2.38 -19.10
CA GLY A 118 -7.53 -3.03 -17.79
C GLY A 118 -6.38 -2.59 -16.90
N LEU A 119 -5.83 -1.39 -17.12
CA LEU A 119 -4.90 -0.76 -16.19
C LEU A 119 -5.65 -0.09 -15.05
N ASN A 120 -5.16 -0.29 -13.82
CA ASN A 120 -5.70 0.38 -12.64
C ASN A 120 -5.55 1.91 -12.78
N TYR A 121 -6.62 2.66 -12.53
CA TYR A 121 -6.65 4.13 -12.64
C TYR A 121 -5.55 4.81 -11.81
N LEU A 122 -5.20 4.24 -10.65
CA LEU A 122 -4.18 4.76 -9.74
C LEU A 122 -2.77 4.23 -10.02
N CYS A 123 -2.54 3.49 -11.12
CA CYS A 123 -1.26 2.85 -11.43
C CYS A 123 -0.07 3.83 -11.30
N ALA A 124 -0.16 5.02 -11.91
CA ALA A 124 0.92 6.01 -11.84
C ALA A 124 1.22 6.48 -10.41
N GLY A 125 0.19 6.64 -9.58
CA GLY A 125 0.31 7.00 -8.17
C GLY A 125 0.92 5.88 -7.35
N LEU A 126 0.44 4.64 -7.53
CA LEU A 126 0.95 3.45 -6.86
C LEU A 126 2.43 3.21 -7.17
N LYS A 127 2.84 3.34 -8.45
CA LYS A 127 4.27 3.23 -8.83
C LYS A 127 5.14 4.28 -8.12
N LYS A 128 4.67 5.53 -8.03
CA LYS A 128 5.39 6.59 -7.30
C LYS A 128 5.49 6.27 -5.81
N PHE A 129 4.39 5.81 -5.21
CA PHE A 129 4.34 5.43 -3.81
C PHE A 129 5.32 4.28 -3.51
N PHE A 130 5.22 3.15 -4.23
CA PHE A 130 6.10 2.01 -4.00
C PHE A 130 7.57 2.34 -4.24
N LYS A 131 7.89 3.10 -5.30
CA LYS A 131 9.26 3.55 -5.54
C LYS A 131 9.81 4.40 -4.39
N HIS A 132 8.99 5.29 -3.84
CA HIS A 132 9.39 6.14 -2.72
C HIS A 132 9.60 5.34 -1.44
N THR A 133 8.74 4.36 -1.16
CA THR A 133 8.75 3.61 0.11
C THR A 133 9.70 2.42 0.12
N GLN A 134 10.00 1.83 -1.04
CA GLN A 134 10.87 0.65 -1.20
C GLN A 134 12.18 0.70 -0.39
N PRO A 135 13.01 1.77 -0.42
CA PRO A 135 14.26 1.78 0.35
C PRO A 135 14.04 1.69 1.86
N TYR A 136 12.92 2.18 2.38
CA TYR A 136 12.59 2.13 3.80
C TYR A 136 12.06 0.76 4.20
N PHE A 137 11.17 0.15 3.40
CA PHE A 137 10.64 -1.18 3.70
C PHE A 137 11.69 -2.28 3.58
N ARG A 138 12.66 -2.16 2.66
CA ARG A 138 13.83 -3.06 2.62
C ARG A 138 14.66 -2.97 3.91
N GLN A 139 14.86 -1.76 4.46
CA GLN A 139 15.57 -1.58 5.72
C GLN A 139 14.78 -2.13 6.91
N LEU A 140 13.46 -1.92 6.95
CA LEU A 140 12.59 -2.52 7.97
C LEU A 140 12.66 -4.05 7.93
N ALA A 141 12.59 -4.65 6.74
CA ALA A 141 12.71 -6.09 6.58
C ALA A 141 14.07 -6.62 7.06
N ALA A 142 15.16 -5.93 6.73
CA ALA A 142 16.49 -6.30 7.19
C ALA A 142 16.63 -6.23 8.72
N LEU A 143 16.06 -5.20 9.37
CA LEU A 143 16.03 -5.09 10.83
C LEU A 143 15.21 -6.23 11.47
N HIS A 144 14.04 -6.52 10.91
CA HIS A 144 13.18 -7.60 11.37
C HIS A 144 13.89 -8.96 11.28
N GLN A 145 14.56 -9.25 10.16
CA GLN A 145 15.36 -10.47 9.98
C GLN A 145 16.53 -10.55 10.98
N ALA A 146 17.10 -9.41 11.39
CA ALA A 146 18.14 -9.34 12.41
C ALA A 146 17.61 -9.38 13.85
N GLY A 147 16.29 -9.54 14.07
CA GLY A 147 15.68 -9.51 15.39
C GLY A 147 15.74 -8.14 16.09
N MET A 148 15.95 -7.06 15.32
CA MET A 148 16.03 -5.71 15.85
C MET A 148 14.64 -5.06 15.94
N PRO A 149 14.39 -4.19 16.94
CA PRO A 149 13.16 -3.41 17.02
C PRO A 149 12.97 -2.53 15.77
N ILE A 150 11.74 -2.40 15.28
CA ILE A 150 11.43 -1.61 14.07
C ILE A 150 11.67 -0.10 14.26
N GLU A 151 11.60 0.38 15.50
CA GLU A 151 11.86 1.75 15.92
C GLU A 151 13.33 2.14 15.67
N GLU A 152 14.22 1.15 15.53
CA GLU A 152 15.63 1.35 15.23
C GLU A 152 15.81 2.09 13.90
N LEU A 153 15.00 1.80 12.88
CA LEU A 153 15.06 2.54 11.62
C LEU A 153 14.70 4.02 11.84
N SER A 154 13.65 4.26 12.61
CA SER A 154 13.20 5.62 12.95
C SER A 154 14.33 6.39 13.64
N ARG A 155 15.03 5.74 14.58
CA ARG A 155 16.18 6.32 15.28
C ARG A 155 17.33 6.67 14.32
N ARG A 156 17.69 5.75 13.41
CA ARG A 156 18.74 5.96 12.41
C ARG A 156 18.43 7.12 11.47
N LEU A 157 17.21 7.17 10.95
CA LEU A 157 16.79 8.23 10.03
C LEU A 157 16.80 9.61 10.70
N ARG A 158 16.31 9.71 11.94
CA ARG A 158 16.39 10.97 12.71
C ARG A 158 17.83 11.41 12.96
N ALA A 159 18.74 10.48 13.25
CA ALA A 159 20.15 10.78 13.44
C ALA A 159 20.81 11.30 12.15
N GLN A 160 20.57 10.64 11.01
CA GLN A 160 21.06 11.09 9.70
C GLN A 160 20.56 12.49 9.33
N GLU A 161 19.29 12.78 9.61
CA GLU A 161 18.73 14.12 9.40
C GLU A 161 19.38 15.17 10.28
N ALA A 162 19.55 14.87 11.58
CA ALA A 162 20.24 15.75 12.51
C ALA A 162 21.68 16.04 12.07
N GLU A 163 22.38 15.07 11.48
CA GLU A 163 23.73 15.25 10.93
C GLU A 163 23.76 16.07 9.64
N SER A 164 22.74 15.94 8.80
CA SER A 164 22.60 16.72 7.56
C SER A 164 22.20 18.18 7.80
N LEU A 165 21.64 18.50 8.98
CA LEU A 165 21.34 19.87 9.35
C LEU A 165 22.65 20.66 9.47
N PRO A 166 22.73 21.87 8.89
CA PRO A 166 23.97 22.62 8.95
C PRO A 166 24.32 22.93 10.41
N LYS A 167 25.57 22.64 10.78
CA LYS A 167 26.13 22.92 12.11
C LYS A 167 26.37 24.43 12.27
N ALA A 168 25.30 25.21 12.23
CA ALA A 168 25.31 26.62 12.59
C ALA A 168 24.96 26.75 14.07
N GLY A 169 25.83 27.39 14.83
CA GLY A 169 25.53 27.81 16.19
C GLY A 169 24.33 28.75 16.23
N ARG A 170 23.63 28.79 17.37
CA ARG A 170 22.38 29.55 17.55
C ARG A 170 22.49 31.02 17.08
N ASN A 171 23.67 31.64 17.20
CA ASN A 171 23.91 33.04 16.82
C ASN A 171 24.63 33.20 15.47
N ASP A 172 25.02 32.12 14.79
CA ASP A 172 25.78 32.16 13.55
C ASP A 172 24.90 32.63 12.37
N PRO A 173 25.50 33.14 11.28
CA PRO A 173 24.78 33.39 10.04
C PRO A 173 24.02 32.14 9.59
N CYS A 174 22.76 32.31 9.22
CA CYS A 174 21.91 31.19 8.86
C CYS A 174 22.38 30.56 7.55
N PRO A 175 22.56 29.23 7.51
CA PRO A 175 23.10 28.48 6.36
C PRO A 175 22.24 28.55 5.10
N CYS A 176 21.00 29.04 5.19
CA CYS A 176 20.10 29.22 4.03
C CYS A 176 20.39 30.48 3.19
N GLY A 177 21.43 31.26 3.53
CA GLY A 177 21.79 32.47 2.80
C GLY A 177 20.92 33.70 3.10
N SER A 178 20.01 33.63 4.08
CA SER A 178 19.08 34.74 4.39
C SER A 178 19.72 35.98 5.04
N GLY A 179 21.00 35.92 5.41
CA GLY A 179 21.69 36.98 6.17
C GLY A 179 21.25 37.13 7.64
N LYS A 180 20.24 36.37 8.10
CA LYS A 180 19.76 36.39 9.50
C LYS A 180 20.58 35.44 10.38
N LYS A 181 20.60 35.67 11.70
CA LYS A 181 21.13 34.68 12.67
C LYS A 181 20.28 33.39 12.63
N PHE A 182 20.90 32.23 12.77
CA PHE A 182 20.22 30.92 12.66
C PHE A 182 18.98 30.80 13.57
N LYS A 183 19.07 31.26 14.84
CA LYS A 183 17.93 31.31 15.78
C LYS A 183 16.75 32.16 15.36
N ARG A 184 16.93 33.11 14.44
CA ARG A 184 15.87 34.00 13.92
C ARG A 184 15.42 33.58 12.52
N CYS A 185 15.84 32.42 12.05
CA CYS A 185 15.54 31.91 10.72
C CYS A 185 15.18 30.42 10.80
N CYS A 186 15.97 29.53 10.19
CA CYS A 186 15.63 28.11 10.07
C CYS A 186 15.46 27.38 11.41
N LEU A 187 16.20 27.77 12.46
CA LEU A 187 16.03 27.15 13.80
C LEU A 187 14.67 27.50 14.44
N ALA A 188 14.18 28.73 14.25
CA ALA A 188 12.85 29.12 14.74
C ALA A 188 11.73 28.38 14.01
N LYS A 189 11.93 28.06 12.72
CA LYS A 189 10.98 27.28 11.92
C LYS A 189 10.96 25.80 12.32
N ALA A 190 12.13 25.24 12.66
CA ALA A 190 12.25 23.84 13.08
C ALA A 190 11.64 23.56 14.46
N LEU A 191 11.52 24.57 15.32
CA LEU A 191 10.93 24.46 16.67
C LEU A 191 9.41 24.77 16.71
N ALA A 192 8.82 25.13 15.57
CA ALA A 192 7.40 25.50 15.45
C ALA A 192 6.52 24.36 14.89
N VAL A 193 7.09 23.17 14.74
CA VAL A 193 6.44 21.92 14.30
C VAL A 193 6.53 20.94 15.46
#